data_AF-A0A6B3IE37-F1
#
_entry.id   AF-A0A6B3IE37-F1
#
_cell.length_a   1.000
_cell.length_b   1.000
_cell.length_c   1.000
_cell.angle_alpha   90.00
_cell.angle_beta   90.00
_cell.angle_gamma   90.00
#
_symmetry.space_group_name_H-M   'P 1'
#
loop_
_entity.id
_entity.type
_entity.pdbx_description
1 polymer ?
#
loop_
_entity_poly.entity_id
_entity_poly.type
_entity_poly.pdbx_seq_one_letter_code
_entity_poly.pdbx_strand_id
1 'polypeptide(L)' 'MFPLAPMARFGGLVASGLQDVTHDPAALDSSGFWAVCADFEGRTVCARFSSVRR' A
#
# COMPACT_ATOMS: atom_id res chain seq x y z
N MET A 1 -20.93 12.86 -3.10
CA MET A 1 -19.50 12.71 -3.44
C MET A 1 -19.13 11.27 -3.15
N PHE A 2 -18.85 10.46 -4.16
CA PHE A 2 -18.45 9.06 -3.95
C PHE A 2 -17.00 9.04 -3.43
N PRO A 3 -16.66 8.14 -2.48
CA PRO A 3 -15.28 8.00 -2.05
C PRO A 3 -14.42 7.58 -3.24
N LEU A 4 -13.27 8.23 -3.41
CA LEU A 4 -12.27 7.81 -4.38
C LEU A 4 -11.77 6.42 -3.99
N ALA A 5 -11.57 5.55 -4.99
CA ALA A 5 -10.97 4.25 -4.75
C ALA A 5 -9.55 4.41 -4.17
N PRO A 6 -9.14 3.57 -3.19
CA PRO A 6 -7.80 3.64 -2.61
C PRO A 6 -6.71 3.45 -3.67
N MET A 7 -5.68 4.29 -3.62
CA MET A 7 -4.52 4.24 -4.52
C MET A 7 -3.24 4.66 -3.81
N ALA A 8 -2.11 4.13 -4.27
CA ALA A 8 -0.78 4.60 -3.90
C ALA A 8 0.00 4.98 -5.16
N ARG A 9 0.66 6.15 -5.15
CA ARG A 9 1.41 6.67 -6.30
C ARG A 9 2.85 7.01 -5.93
N PHE A 10 3.80 6.42 -6.62
CA PHE A 10 5.24 6.62 -6.42
C PHE A 10 5.91 6.96 -7.75
N GLY A 11 6.12 8.24 -8.02
CA GLY A 11 6.60 8.69 -9.33
C GLY A 11 5.66 8.22 -10.45
N GLY A 12 6.18 7.45 -11.40
CA GLY A 12 5.39 6.84 -12.49
C GLY A 12 4.55 5.63 -12.08
N LEU A 13 4.72 5.07 -10.88
CA LEU A 13 3.98 3.89 -10.46
C LEU A 13 2.63 4.28 -9.83
N VAL A 14 1.57 3.59 -10.24
CA VAL A 14 0.23 3.69 -9.65
C VAL A 14 -0.25 2.30 -9.25
N ALA A 15 -0.50 2.12 -7.95
CA ALA A 15 -1.07 0.90 -7.38
C ALA A 15 -2.54 1.11 -7.00
N SER A 16 -3.39 0.12 -7.30
CA SER A 16 -4.83 0.16 -7.12
C SER A 16 -5.39 -1.23 -6.79
N GLY A 17 -6.66 -1.29 -6.37
CA GLY A 17 -7.26 -2.53 -5.88
C GLY A 17 -6.65 -2.96 -4.56
N LEU A 18 -6.88 -2.16 -3.52
CA LEU A 18 -6.40 -2.42 -2.15
C LEU A 18 -6.99 -3.73 -1.62
N GLN A 19 -6.11 -4.62 -1.19
CA GLN A 19 -6.45 -5.95 -0.69
C GLN A 19 -6.30 -6.07 0.82
N ASP A 20 -5.31 -5.37 1.40
CA ASP A 20 -4.97 -5.49 2.82
C ASP A 20 -4.34 -4.20 3.34
N VAL A 21 -4.55 -3.90 4.62
CA VAL A 21 -3.91 -2.82 5.38
C VAL A 21 -3.55 -3.32 6.76
N THR A 22 -2.26 -3.30 7.10
CA THR A 22 -1.75 -3.80 8.37
C THR A 22 -0.65 -2.91 8.93
N HIS A 23 -0.48 -2.97 10.24
CA HIS A 23 0.64 -2.37 10.97
C HIS A 23 1.74 -3.39 11.30
N ASP A 24 1.53 -4.67 10.96
CA ASP A 24 2.50 -5.74 11.16
C ASP A 24 3.45 -5.82 9.95
N PRO A 25 4.73 -5.43 10.09
CA PRO A 25 5.69 -5.49 9.00
C PRO A 25 6.00 -6.93 8.56
N ALA A 26 5.70 -7.96 9.36
CA ALA A 26 5.86 -9.35 8.95
C ALA A 26 4.97 -9.72 7.74
N ALA A 27 3.92 -8.95 7.45
CA ALA A 27 3.10 -9.14 6.25
C ALA A 27 3.88 -8.91 4.94
N LEU A 28 4.98 -8.18 4.98
CA LEU A 28 5.86 -7.96 3.83
C LEU A 28 6.59 -9.23 3.38
N ASP A 29 6.64 -10.28 4.20
CA ASP A 29 7.17 -11.59 3.83
C ASP A 29 6.25 -12.30 2.81
N SER A 30 5.03 -11.80 2.61
CA SER A 30 4.11 -12.28 1.59
C SER A 30 4.37 -11.64 0.22
N SER A 31 4.02 -12.35 -0.85
CA SER A 31 4.21 -11.88 -2.22
C SER A 31 3.30 -10.69 -2.59
N GLY A 32 3.64 -9.95 -3.65
CA GLY A 32 2.80 -8.88 -4.21
C GLY A 32 3.37 -7.48 -4.00
N PHE A 33 2.56 -6.46 -4.29
CA PHE A 33 2.99 -5.07 -4.21
C PHE A 33 2.46 -4.39 -2.95
N TRP A 34 3.37 -3.85 -2.15
CA TRP A 34 3.08 -3.16 -0.91
C TRP A 34 3.50 -1.69 -1.01
N ALA A 35 2.59 -0.80 -0.65
CA ALA A 35 2.92 0.58 -0.32
C ALA A 35 3.13 0.66 1.20
N VAL A 36 4.30 1.13 1.64
CA VAL A 36 4.65 1.22 3.06
C VAL A 36 4.91 2.67 3.42
N CYS A 37 4.18 3.16 4.42
CA CYS A 37 4.41 4.46 5.03
C CYS A 37 4.92 4.23 6.45
N ALA A 38 6.06 4.84 6.80
CA ALA A 38 6.51 4.93 8.18
C ALA A 38 6.13 6.30 8.75
N ASP A 39 5.68 6.34 10.00
CA ASP A 39 5.60 7.59 10.76
C ASP A 39 6.97 7.95 11.37
N PHE A 40 7.05 9.10 12.05
CA PHE A 40 8.31 9.57 12.64
C PHE A 40 8.71 8.76 13.88
N GLU A 41 7.75 8.08 14.49
CA GLU A 41 7.89 7.22 15.67
C GLU A 41 8.29 5.78 15.30
N GLY A 42 8.41 5.48 14.01
CA GLY A 42 8.85 4.18 13.49
C GLY A 42 7.73 3.15 13.33
N ARG A 43 6.46 3.53 13.50
CA ARG A 43 5.33 2.66 13.17
C ARG A 43 5.12 2.65 11.67
N THR A 44 4.61 1.53 11.15
CA THR A 44 4.34 1.38 9.73
C THR A 44 2.86 1.17 9.44
N VAL A 45 2.46 1.60 8.26
CA VAL A 45 1.22 1.19 7.61
C VAL A 45 1.64 0.52 6.30
N CYS A 46 1.34 -0.76 6.18
CA CYS A 46 1.60 -1.57 4.99
C CYS A 46 0.27 -1.80 4.28
N ALA A 47 0.15 -1.35 3.03
CA ALA A 47 -1.04 -1.52 2.20
C ALA A 47 -0.74 -2.37 0.96
N ARG A 48 -1.44 -3.48 0.77
CA ARG A 48 -1.23 -4.41 -0.35
C ARG A 48 -2.17 -4.11 -1.51
N PHE A 49 -1.65 -4.08 -2.73
CA PHE A 49 -2.41 -3.80 -3.94
C PHE A 49 -2.34 -4.96 -4.95
N SER A 50 -3.46 -5.20 -5.63
CA SER A 50 -3.59 -6.26 -6.64
C SER A 50 -3.14 -5.84 -8.05
N SER A 51 -3.16 -4.53 -8.34
CA SER A 51 -2.80 -4.02 -9.66
C SER A 51 -1.81 -2.86 -9.57
N VAL A 52 -0.71 -2.95 -10.33
CA VAL A 52 0.31 -1.91 -10.43
C VAL A 52 0.52 -1.57 -11.90
N ARG A 53 0.50 -0.28 -12.22
CA ARG A 53 0.76 0.28 -13.54
C ARG A 53 1.94 1.26 -13.47
N ARG A 54 2.68 1.41 -14.57
CA ARG A 54 3.76 2.38 -14.75
C ARG A 54 3.30 3.47 -15.72
#